data_AF-A0A3B9AG61-F1
#
_entry.id   AF-A0A3B9AG61-F1
#
_cell.length_a   1.000
_cell.length_b   1.000
_cell.length_c   1.000
_cell.angle_alpha   90.00
_cell.angle_beta   90.00
_cell.angle_gamma   90.00
#
_symmetry.space_group_name_H-M   'P 1'
#
loop_
_entity.id
_entity.type
_entity.pdbx_description
1 polymer ?
#
loop_
_entity_poly.entity_id
_entity_poly.type
_entity_poly.pdbx_seq_one_letter_code
_entity_poly.pdbx_strand_id
1 'polypeptide(L)'
;EVLIHYRAICDIVGKDKDVSAEVISTDFKGMVEEGKKLAELHENIVVKVPMIKDGVKAIAHFSDQGIRTNCTLVFSAGQAILAAKAGASYVSPFIGRVDDTSWDGMKLIKDIFEIYGTAGYETAILAASIRSPLHIVQAAKAGADVVTCPLSAILGLFNHPLTDIGLEKFLADYKKANG
;
A
#
# COMPACT_ATOMS: atom_id res chain seq x y z
N GLU A 1 18.69 -10.87 11.22
CA GLU A 1 18.89 -10.24 9.90
C GLU A 1 17.52 -9.90 9.30
N VAL A 2 17.40 -8.86 8.47
CA VAL A 2 16.10 -8.35 7.98
C VAL A 2 15.26 -9.40 7.23
N LEU A 3 15.92 -10.33 6.53
CA LEU A 3 15.25 -11.41 5.79
C LEU A 3 14.48 -12.37 6.71
N ILE A 4 15.04 -12.68 7.89
CA ILE A 4 14.34 -13.50 8.90
C ILE A 4 13.07 -12.79 9.37
N HIS A 5 13.13 -11.45 9.50
CA HIS A 5 11.98 -10.66 9.90
C HIS A 5 10.87 -10.68 8.84
N TYR A 6 11.20 -10.51 7.57
CA TYR A 6 10.21 -10.63 6.48
C TYR A 6 9.54 -12.00 6.43
N ARG A 7 10.31 -13.08 6.59
CA ARG A 7 9.75 -14.43 6.64
C ARG A 7 8.80 -14.61 7.82
N ALA A 8 9.19 -14.16 9.02
CA ALA A 8 8.34 -14.23 10.19
C ALA A 8 7.02 -13.45 10.00
N ILE A 9 7.05 -12.28 9.33
CA ILE A 9 5.82 -11.55 8.98
C ILE A 9 4.96 -12.38 8.03
N CYS A 10 5.55 -12.97 6.98
CA CYS A 10 4.83 -13.83 6.04
C CYS A 10 4.13 -15.00 6.75
N ASP A 11 4.84 -15.65 7.68
CA ASP A 11 4.29 -16.76 8.47
C ASP A 11 3.12 -16.29 9.36
N ILE A 12 3.19 -15.09 9.94
CA ILE A 12 2.14 -14.50 10.78
C ILE A 12 0.89 -14.16 9.97
N VAL A 13 1.04 -13.52 8.81
CA VAL A 13 -0.12 -13.10 7.99
C VAL A 13 -0.81 -14.29 7.33
N GLY A 14 -0.09 -15.38 7.14
CA GLY A 14 -0.60 -16.60 6.51
C GLY A 14 -0.68 -16.50 4.99
N LYS A 15 -1.29 -17.50 4.37
CA LYS A 15 -1.35 -17.64 2.91
C LYS A 15 -2.20 -16.54 2.26
N ASP A 16 -1.86 -16.20 1.01
CA ASP A 16 -2.61 -15.27 0.16
C ASP A 16 -2.70 -13.84 0.74
N LYS A 17 -1.66 -13.44 1.48
CA LYS A 17 -1.50 -12.10 2.08
C LYS A 17 -0.18 -11.49 1.64
N ASP A 18 -0.24 -10.31 1.05
CA ASP A 18 0.94 -9.69 0.48
C ASP A 18 1.80 -8.96 1.52
N VAL A 19 3.11 -9.13 1.39
CA VAL A 19 4.13 -8.50 2.24
C VAL A 19 5.11 -7.76 1.33
N SER A 20 5.14 -6.44 1.43
CA SER A 20 6.12 -5.63 0.68
C SER A 20 7.51 -5.72 1.34
N ALA A 21 8.52 -6.14 0.57
CA ALA A 21 9.92 -6.12 0.99
C ALA A 21 10.75 -5.28 0.01
N GLU A 22 11.56 -4.36 0.53
CA GLU A 22 12.16 -3.27 -0.25
C GLU A 22 13.62 -3.54 -0.60
N VAL A 23 13.97 -3.27 -1.87
CA VAL A 23 15.37 -3.24 -2.33
C VAL A 23 16.06 -1.96 -1.83
N ILE A 24 17.36 -2.02 -1.61
CA ILE A 24 18.18 -0.90 -1.12
C ILE A 24 19.07 -0.36 -2.25
N SER A 25 19.50 -1.22 -3.17
CA SER A 25 20.27 -0.84 -4.34
C SER A 25 19.55 0.22 -5.20
N THR A 26 20.32 1.06 -5.86
CA THR A 26 19.81 2.17 -6.70
C THR A 26 20.15 2.02 -8.18
N ASP A 27 21.00 1.06 -8.54
CA ASP A 27 21.29 0.67 -9.91
C ASP A 27 20.50 -0.59 -10.31
N PHE A 28 20.31 -0.76 -11.62
CA PHE A 28 19.52 -1.87 -12.16
C PHE A 28 20.03 -3.25 -11.73
N LYS A 29 21.36 -3.48 -11.75
CA LYS A 29 21.91 -4.80 -11.46
C LYS A 29 21.72 -5.16 -9.98
N GLY A 30 22.04 -4.23 -9.09
CA GLY A 30 21.84 -4.42 -7.65
C GLY A 30 20.37 -4.67 -7.30
N MET A 31 19.44 -3.88 -7.85
CA MET A 31 18.00 -4.06 -7.60
C MET A 31 17.50 -5.43 -8.07
N VAL A 32 17.95 -5.91 -9.24
CA VAL A 32 17.57 -7.23 -9.75
C VAL A 32 18.10 -8.35 -8.85
N GLU A 33 19.36 -8.28 -8.43
CA GLU A 33 19.96 -9.29 -7.55
C GLU A 33 19.28 -9.34 -6.17
N GLU A 34 19.02 -8.18 -5.56
CA GLU A 34 18.31 -8.08 -4.28
C GLU A 34 16.86 -8.53 -4.40
N GLY A 35 16.13 -8.04 -5.40
CA GLY A 35 14.72 -8.34 -5.60
C GLY A 35 14.44 -9.82 -5.85
N LYS A 36 15.33 -10.53 -6.57
CA LYS A 36 15.23 -11.99 -6.75
C LYS A 36 15.36 -12.73 -5.42
N LYS A 37 16.36 -12.36 -4.60
CA LYS A 37 16.53 -12.95 -3.26
C LYS A 37 15.31 -12.70 -2.36
N LEU A 38 14.69 -11.52 -2.45
CA LEU A 38 13.47 -11.21 -1.72
C LEU A 38 12.28 -12.04 -2.22
N ALA A 39 12.10 -12.16 -3.53
CA ALA A 39 11.00 -12.94 -4.12
C ALA A 39 11.10 -14.44 -3.79
N GLU A 40 12.32 -15.00 -3.71
CA GLU A 40 12.55 -16.40 -3.34
C GLU A 40 12.27 -16.69 -1.85
N LEU A 41 12.18 -15.65 -1.00
CA LEU A 41 12.03 -15.83 0.43
C LEU A 41 10.67 -16.44 0.81
N HIS A 42 9.59 -16.00 0.15
CA HIS A 42 8.22 -16.46 0.39
C HIS A 42 7.26 -16.01 -0.73
N GLU A 43 6.24 -16.80 -1.06
CA GLU A 43 5.25 -16.49 -2.12
C GLU A 43 4.46 -15.18 -1.90
N ASN A 44 4.30 -14.81 -0.63
CA ASN A 44 3.66 -13.57 -0.19
C ASN A 44 4.47 -12.30 -0.51
N ILE A 45 5.75 -12.43 -0.85
CA ILE A 45 6.60 -11.26 -1.05
C ILE A 45 6.22 -10.53 -2.34
N VAL A 46 6.05 -9.22 -2.20
CA VAL A 46 5.96 -8.26 -3.29
C VAL A 46 7.20 -7.37 -3.23
N VAL A 47 8.03 -7.42 -4.26
CA VAL A 47 9.31 -6.70 -4.29
C VAL A 47 9.04 -5.21 -4.46
N LYS A 48 9.38 -4.42 -3.46
CA LYS A 48 9.16 -2.99 -3.45
C LYS A 48 10.35 -2.27 -4.05
N VAL A 49 10.12 -1.49 -5.11
CA VAL A 49 11.15 -0.88 -5.96
C VAL A 49 10.88 0.62 -6.08
N PRO A 50 11.88 1.50 -5.87
CA PRO A 50 11.67 2.94 -5.94
C PRO A 50 11.42 3.43 -7.37
N MET A 51 10.58 4.46 -7.51
CA MET A 51 10.32 5.17 -8.76
C MET A 51 11.54 6.00 -9.21
N ILE A 52 12.52 5.32 -9.78
CA ILE A 52 13.69 5.88 -10.46
C ILE A 52 13.90 5.17 -11.80
N LYS A 53 14.73 5.74 -12.69
CA LYS A 53 14.94 5.19 -14.05
C LYS A 53 15.32 3.70 -14.04
N ASP A 54 16.28 3.32 -13.19
CA ASP A 54 16.70 1.92 -13.08
C ASP A 54 15.70 1.05 -12.32
N GLY A 55 14.89 1.66 -11.45
CA GLY A 55 13.79 0.98 -10.76
C GLY A 55 12.67 0.60 -11.72
N VAL A 56 12.31 1.49 -12.67
CA VAL A 56 11.35 1.17 -13.74
C VAL A 56 11.86 0.05 -14.63
N LYS A 57 13.17 0.02 -14.96
CA LYS A 57 13.77 -1.12 -15.68
C LYS A 57 13.69 -2.41 -14.85
N ALA A 58 13.96 -2.34 -13.55
CA ALA A 58 13.89 -3.50 -12.66
C ALA A 58 12.45 -4.03 -12.57
N ILE A 59 11.44 -3.15 -12.46
CA ILE A 59 10.02 -3.51 -12.49
C ILE A 59 9.67 -4.25 -13.78
N ALA A 60 10.06 -3.72 -14.94
CA ALA A 60 9.85 -4.40 -16.22
C ALA A 60 10.51 -5.78 -16.26
N HIS A 61 11.76 -5.88 -15.80
CA HIS A 61 12.47 -7.15 -15.69
C HIS A 61 11.76 -8.16 -14.79
N PHE A 62 11.24 -7.73 -13.64
CA PHE A 62 10.49 -8.58 -12.71
C PHE A 62 9.14 -9.02 -13.29
N SER A 63 8.42 -8.10 -13.95
CA SER A 63 7.16 -8.39 -14.62
C SER A 63 7.32 -9.48 -15.68
N ASP A 64 8.37 -9.42 -16.51
CA ASP A 64 8.68 -10.45 -17.52
C ASP A 64 8.91 -11.85 -16.92
N GLN A 65 9.26 -11.91 -15.63
CA GLN A 65 9.47 -13.16 -14.88
C GLN A 65 8.30 -13.54 -13.98
N GLY A 66 7.19 -12.79 -14.01
CA GLY A 66 6.04 -13.00 -13.12
C GLY A 66 6.32 -12.67 -11.65
N ILE A 67 7.38 -11.92 -11.34
CA ILE A 67 7.70 -11.48 -9.99
C ILE A 67 6.89 -10.21 -9.70
N ARG A 68 6.06 -10.26 -8.66
CA ARG A 68 5.18 -9.15 -8.28
C ARG A 68 5.97 -8.01 -7.66
N THR A 69 5.64 -6.78 -8.05
CA THR A 69 6.34 -5.59 -7.57
C THR A 69 5.41 -4.49 -7.07
N ASN A 70 5.90 -3.74 -6.08
CA ASN A 70 5.27 -2.52 -5.59
C ASN A 70 6.17 -1.30 -5.90
N CYS A 71 5.76 -0.44 -6.82
CA CYS A 71 6.50 0.77 -7.14
C CYS A 71 6.29 1.85 -6.06
N THR A 72 7.32 2.18 -5.30
CA THR A 72 7.27 3.14 -4.19
C THR A 72 7.84 4.51 -4.55
N LEU A 73 7.69 5.49 -3.65
CA LEU A 73 8.13 6.88 -3.86
C LEU A 73 7.49 7.54 -5.08
N VAL A 74 6.19 7.29 -5.29
CA VAL A 74 5.41 7.91 -6.34
C VAL A 74 4.74 9.18 -5.81
N PHE A 75 4.88 10.28 -6.55
CA PHE A 75 4.40 11.61 -6.18
C PHE A 75 3.65 12.31 -7.32
N SER A 76 3.50 11.67 -8.49
CA SER A 76 2.72 12.21 -9.61
C SER A 76 2.03 11.11 -10.42
N ALA A 77 0.95 11.47 -11.10
CA ALA A 77 0.24 10.56 -12.00
C ALA A 77 1.12 10.09 -13.18
N GLY A 78 2.03 10.94 -13.67
CA GLY A 78 2.99 10.57 -14.71
C GLY A 78 3.93 9.44 -14.28
N GLN A 79 4.39 9.47 -13.02
CA GLN A 79 5.17 8.37 -12.45
C GLN A 79 4.33 7.09 -12.32
N ALA A 80 3.06 7.20 -11.92
CA ALA A 80 2.16 6.05 -11.85
C ALA A 80 1.94 5.39 -13.23
N ILE A 81 1.86 6.19 -14.31
CA ILE A 81 1.79 5.66 -15.68
C ILE A 81 3.04 4.84 -16.02
N LEU A 82 4.23 5.33 -15.66
CA LEU A 82 5.49 4.60 -15.92
C LEU A 82 5.53 3.27 -15.16
N ALA A 83 5.10 3.26 -13.89
CA ALA A 83 5.04 2.05 -13.08
C ALA A 83 4.08 1.00 -13.69
N ALA A 84 2.87 1.43 -14.07
CA ALA A 84 1.89 0.53 -14.67
C ALA A 84 2.35 -0.02 -16.02
N LYS A 85 2.91 0.83 -16.89
CA LYS A 85 3.46 0.40 -18.18
C LYS A 85 4.65 -0.56 -18.04
N ALA A 86 5.39 -0.48 -16.95
CA ALA A 86 6.46 -1.43 -16.64
C ALA A 86 5.94 -2.75 -16.04
N GLY A 87 4.64 -2.89 -15.78
CA GLY A 87 4.04 -4.11 -15.25
C GLY A 87 4.05 -4.21 -13.72
N ALA A 88 4.08 -3.08 -13.00
CA ALA A 88 3.98 -3.11 -11.55
C ALA A 88 2.63 -3.70 -11.09
N SER A 89 2.65 -4.58 -10.10
CA SER A 89 1.43 -5.09 -9.45
C SER A 89 0.76 -4.02 -8.59
N TYR A 90 1.56 -3.21 -7.89
CA TYR A 90 1.11 -2.08 -7.10
C TYR A 90 1.87 -0.80 -7.44
N VAL A 91 1.19 0.33 -7.30
CA VAL A 91 1.80 1.66 -7.24
C VAL A 91 1.53 2.26 -5.88
N SER A 92 2.57 2.78 -5.20
CA SER A 92 2.47 3.39 -3.87
C SER A 92 2.69 4.90 -3.91
N PRO A 93 1.65 5.71 -4.17
CA PRO A 93 1.70 7.15 -3.98
C PRO A 93 1.79 7.54 -2.50
N PHE A 94 2.73 8.43 -2.17
CA PHE A 94 2.99 8.86 -0.78
C PHE A 94 2.16 10.10 -0.44
N ILE A 95 0.86 9.91 -0.27
CA ILE A 95 -0.13 10.99 -0.13
C ILE A 95 0.19 11.96 1.01
N GLY A 96 0.55 11.48 2.19
CA GLY A 96 0.87 12.35 3.32
C GLY A 96 2.10 13.23 3.08
N ARG A 97 3.06 12.80 2.24
CA ARG A 97 4.20 13.63 1.85
C ARG A 97 3.84 14.64 0.75
N VAL A 98 2.82 14.34 -0.06
CA VAL A 98 2.24 15.30 -1.01
C VAL A 98 1.50 16.40 -0.23
N ASP A 99 0.75 16.01 0.80
CA ASP A 99 0.09 16.96 1.71
C ASP A 99 1.10 17.90 2.38
N ASP A 100 2.26 17.36 2.80
CA ASP A 100 3.36 18.13 3.41
C ASP A 100 3.93 19.22 2.47
N THR A 101 3.70 19.15 1.14
CA THR A 101 4.15 20.15 0.17
C THR A 101 3.06 21.12 -0.26
N SER A 102 1.93 21.18 0.47
CA SER A 102 0.75 22.00 0.17
C SER A 102 -0.01 21.58 -1.10
N TRP A 103 0.15 20.32 -1.52
CA TRP A 103 -0.64 19.70 -2.59
C TRP A 103 -1.65 18.72 -2.00
N ASP A 104 -2.70 18.39 -2.75
CA ASP A 104 -3.72 17.44 -2.31
C ASP A 104 -3.35 16.00 -2.70
N GLY A 105 -2.95 15.19 -1.72
CA GLY A 105 -2.62 13.78 -1.92
C GLY A 105 -3.83 12.94 -2.34
N MET A 106 -5.06 13.29 -1.94
CA MET A 106 -6.27 12.56 -2.36
C MET A 106 -6.60 12.82 -3.82
N LYS A 107 -6.35 14.05 -4.28
CA LYS A 107 -6.45 14.37 -5.71
C LYS A 107 -5.49 13.51 -6.53
N LEU A 108 -4.26 13.29 -6.06
CA LEU A 108 -3.32 12.40 -6.74
C LEU A 108 -3.85 10.96 -6.86
N ILE A 109 -4.46 10.40 -5.79
CA ILE A 109 -5.09 9.07 -5.87
C ILE A 109 -6.18 9.04 -6.94
N LYS A 110 -7.06 10.05 -6.93
CA LYS A 110 -8.17 10.16 -7.86
C LYS A 110 -7.70 10.28 -9.31
N ASP A 111 -6.70 11.12 -9.57
CA ASP A 111 -6.13 11.27 -10.90
C ASP A 111 -5.54 9.94 -11.41
N ILE A 112 -4.82 9.20 -10.54
CA ILE A 112 -4.28 7.87 -10.90
C ILE A 112 -5.41 6.88 -11.20
N PHE A 113 -6.45 6.84 -10.36
CA PHE A 113 -7.61 5.97 -10.56
C PHE A 113 -8.32 6.22 -11.89
N GLU A 114 -8.58 7.49 -12.23
CA GLU A 114 -9.21 7.87 -13.51
C GLU A 114 -8.34 7.49 -14.72
N ILE A 115 -7.03 7.70 -14.63
CA ILE A 115 -6.07 7.32 -15.68
C ILE A 115 -6.03 5.80 -15.85
N TYR A 116 -5.96 5.05 -14.75
CA TYR A 116 -5.89 3.60 -14.79
C TYR A 116 -7.17 2.99 -15.36
N GLY A 117 -8.34 3.49 -14.95
CA GLY A 117 -9.62 3.08 -15.51
C GLY A 117 -9.76 3.41 -17.00
N THR A 118 -9.28 4.58 -17.44
CA THR A 118 -9.34 4.98 -18.86
C THR A 118 -8.40 4.17 -19.74
N ALA A 119 -7.17 3.91 -19.26
CA ALA A 119 -6.15 3.21 -20.02
C ALA A 119 -6.23 1.67 -19.90
N GLY A 120 -7.06 1.16 -18.98
CA GLY A 120 -7.19 -0.28 -18.71
C GLY A 120 -5.95 -0.86 -18.00
N TYR A 121 -5.31 -0.10 -17.12
CA TYR A 121 -4.20 -0.62 -16.31
C TYR A 121 -4.73 -1.48 -15.15
N GLU A 122 -4.10 -2.64 -14.92
CA GLU A 122 -4.45 -3.57 -13.85
C GLU A 122 -3.64 -3.33 -12.56
N THR A 123 -2.66 -2.42 -12.59
CA THR A 123 -1.87 -2.04 -11.41
C THR A 123 -2.76 -1.49 -10.31
N ALA A 124 -2.70 -2.08 -9.12
CA ALA A 124 -3.48 -1.64 -7.97
C ALA A 124 -2.87 -0.38 -7.31
N ILE A 125 -3.71 0.55 -6.90
CA ILE A 125 -3.33 1.78 -6.22
C ILE A 125 -3.26 1.53 -4.72
N LEU A 126 -2.04 1.56 -4.19
CA LEU A 126 -1.75 1.38 -2.78
C LEU A 126 -1.46 2.74 -2.12
N ALA A 127 -2.47 3.37 -1.52
CA ALA A 127 -2.27 4.64 -0.84
C ALA A 127 -1.35 4.46 0.38
N ALA A 128 -0.20 5.13 0.33
CA ALA A 128 0.86 5.05 1.35
C ALA A 128 1.05 6.40 2.05
N SER A 129 1.77 6.41 3.17
CA SER A 129 1.92 7.61 4.01
C SER A 129 0.58 8.12 4.59
N ILE A 130 -0.33 7.20 4.93
CA ILE A 130 -1.57 7.48 5.66
C ILE A 130 -1.26 8.04 7.05
N ARG A 131 -1.95 9.12 7.45
CA ARG A 131 -1.69 9.84 8.71
C ARG A 131 -2.79 9.67 9.76
N SER A 132 -4.02 9.35 9.34
CA SER A 132 -5.19 9.32 10.22
C SER A 132 -6.21 8.27 9.76
N PRO A 133 -7.17 7.89 10.63
CA PRO A 133 -8.30 7.05 10.22
C PRO A 133 -9.10 7.67 9.05
N LEU A 134 -9.25 9.00 9.04
CA LEU A 134 -9.96 9.70 7.97
C LEU A 134 -9.23 9.58 6.62
N HIS A 135 -7.88 9.59 6.60
CA HIS A 135 -7.12 9.37 5.37
C HIS A 135 -7.42 8.00 4.74
N ILE A 136 -7.66 6.96 5.54
CA ILE A 136 -8.03 5.63 5.03
C ILE A 136 -9.35 5.72 4.25
N VAL A 137 -10.36 6.36 4.85
CA VAL A 137 -11.69 6.53 4.25
C VAL A 137 -11.60 7.40 2.99
N GLN A 138 -10.83 8.47 3.01
CA GLN A 138 -10.66 9.37 1.87
C GLN A 138 -9.91 8.68 0.72
N ALA A 139 -8.87 7.91 1.00
CA ALA A 139 -8.14 7.14 0.00
C ALA A 139 -9.05 6.13 -0.70
N ALA A 140 -9.86 5.39 0.07
CA ALA A 140 -10.84 4.46 -0.48
C ALA A 140 -11.87 5.18 -1.39
N LYS A 141 -12.40 6.34 -0.96
CA LYS A 141 -13.31 7.16 -1.77
C LYS A 141 -12.67 7.71 -3.04
N ALA A 142 -11.36 7.96 -3.02
CA ALA A 142 -10.61 8.45 -4.16
C ALA A 142 -10.26 7.35 -5.17
N GLY A 143 -10.52 6.08 -4.85
CA GLY A 143 -10.26 4.94 -5.73
C GLY A 143 -8.98 4.18 -5.43
N ALA A 144 -8.41 4.30 -4.23
CA ALA A 144 -7.32 3.42 -3.81
C ALA A 144 -7.85 1.99 -3.56
N ASP A 145 -7.17 0.99 -4.11
CA ASP A 145 -7.48 -0.43 -3.92
C ASP A 145 -6.96 -0.95 -2.58
N VAL A 146 -5.82 -0.43 -2.13
CA VAL A 146 -5.13 -0.86 -0.90
C VAL A 146 -4.62 0.35 -0.13
N VAL A 147 -4.49 0.21 1.18
CA VAL A 147 -3.78 1.17 2.04
C VAL A 147 -2.65 0.49 2.80
N THR A 148 -1.54 1.19 2.99
CA THR A 148 -0.54 0.84 4.01
C THR A 148 -0.43 1.97 5.01
N CYS A 149 -0.59 1.65 6.30
CA CYS A 149 -0.71 2.64 7.33
C CYS A 149 -0.16 2.16 8.68
N PRO A 150 0.18 3.08 9.59
CA PRO A 150 0.52 2.73 10.96
C PRO A 150 -0.66 2.08 11.70
N LEU A 151 -0.35 1.22 12.67
CA LEU A 151 -1.36 0.53 13.49
C LEU A 151 -2.37 1.51 14.13
N SER A 152 -1.92 2.68 14.57
CA SER A 152 -2.79 3.69 15.18
C SER A 152 -3.87 4.23 14.24
N ALA A 153 -3.60 4.34 12.94
CA ALA A 153 -4.58 4.80 11.96
C ALA A 153 -5.69 3.75 11.77
N ILE A 154 -5.35 2.46 11.76
CA ILE A 154 -6.33 1.36 11.68
C ILE A 154 -7.13 1.27 12.97
N LEU A 155 -6.46 1.24 14.13
CA LEU A 155 -7.14 1.12 15.42
C LEU A 155 -8.07 2.32 15.70
N GLY A 156 -7.70 3.50 15.21
CA GLY A 156 -8.56 4.68 15.31
C GLY A 156 -9.88 4.56 14.55
N LEU A 157 -10.03 3.65 13.59
CA LEU A 157 -11.32 3.40 12.92
C LEU A 157 -12.37 2.77 13.85
N PHE A 158 -11.96 2.11 14.93
CA PHE A 158 -12.89 1.55 15.92
C PHE A 158 -13.45 2.61 16.88
N ASN A 159 -12.81 3.77 16.97
CA ASN A 159 -13.12 4.77 17.98
C ASN A 159 -14.18 5.75 17.48
N HIS A 160 -15.42 5.59 17.94
CA HIS A 160 -16.50 6.53 17.65
C HIS A 160 -17.37 6.78 18.91
N PRO A 161 -17.51 8.03 19.38
CA PRO A 161 -18.22 8.32 20.64
C PRO A 161 -19.66 7.79 20.68
N LEU A 162 -20.37 7.85 19.55
CA LEU A 162 -21.74 7.31 19.49
C LEU A 162 -21.80 5.78 19.59
N THR A 163 -20.73 5.07 19.21
CA THR A 163 -20.64 3.61 19.39
C THR A 163 -20.54 3.29 20.87
N ASP A 164 -19.65 3.98 21.59
CA ASP A 164 -19.45 3.78 23.03
C ASP A 164 -20.72 4.11 23.82
N ILE A 165 -21.30 5.29 23.58
CA ILE A 165 -22.56 5.73 24.21
C ILE A 165 -23.70 4.74 23.92
N GLY A 166 -23.80 4.26 22.67
CA GLY A 166 -24.82 3.31 22.26
C GLY A 166 -24.68 1.97 22.98
N LEU A 167 -23.45 1.45 23.06
CA LEU A 167 -23.15 0.18 23.72
C LEU A 167 -23.43 0.26 25.23
N GLU A 168 -23.01 1.34 25.90
CA GLU A 168 -23.29 1.57 27.31
C GLU A 168 -24.79 1.56 27.59
N LYS A 169 -25.59 2.23 26.74
CA LYS A 169 -27.05 2.27 26.88
C LYS A 169 -27.66 0.87 26.71
N PHE A 170 -27.25 0.11 25.69
CA PHE A 170 -27.77 -1.25 25.49
C PHE A 170 -27.49 -2.16 26.68
N LEU A 171 -26.30 -2.08 27.27
CA LEU A 171 -25.93 -2.88 28.44
C LEU A 171 -26.74 -2.45 29.68
N ALA A 172 -26.98 -1.15 29.86
CA ALA A 172 -27.80 -0.64 30.96
C ALA A 172 -29.27 -1.08 30.84
N ASP A 173 -29.86 -0.99 29.65
CA ASP A 173 -31.24 -1.41 29.39
C ASP A 173 -31.41 -2.92 29.59
N TYR A 174 -30.45 -3.74 29.12
CA TYR A 174 -30.47 -5.19 29.34
C TYR A 174 -30.44 -5.56 30.84
N LYS A 175 -29.58 -4.90 31.61
CA LYS A 175 -29.46 -5.12 33.06
C LYS A 175 -30.76 -4.73 33.79
N LYS A 176 -31.44 -3.67 33.34
CA LYS A 176 -32.72 -3.25 33.93
C LYS A 176 -33.87 -4.21 33.63
N ALA A 177 -33.84 -4.86 32.47
CA ALA A 177 -34.90 -5.79 32.05
C ALA A 177 -34.77 -7.19 32.65
N ASN A 178 -33.55 -7.63 33.03
CA ASN A 178 -33.26 -9.02 33.41
C ASN A 178 -32.54 -9.18 34.77
N GLY A 179 -32.24 -8.09 35.46
CA GLY A 179 -31.63 -8.08 36.80
C GLY A 179 -32.61 -7.61 37.86
#